data_AF-V5HUM8-F1
#
_entry.id   AF-V5HUM8-F1
#
_cell.length_a   1.000
_cell.length_b   1.000
_cell.length_c   1.000
_cell.angle_alpha   90.00
_cell.angle_beta   90.00
_cell.angle_gamma   90.00
#
_symmetry.space_group_name_H-M   'P 1'
#
loop_
_entity.id
_entity.type
_entity.pdbx_description
1 polymer ?
#
loop_
_entity_poly.entity_id
_entity_poly.type
_entity_poly.pdbx_seq_one_letter_code
_entity_poly.pdbx_strand_id
1 'polypeptide(L)'
;LTEPIIAPIKHRKFSYVEQDLPLTTFDLEFLTDLMDNSELIRNVALIGHLHHGKTSFVDCLIEQTHPHMRAKECKNLRYTDTLYTEQERGVSIKASPVTLLLQDLKQKSYIINVFDTPGHVNFSDEVTAAIRLCDGVVLFIDAAEGVCLYTEQLLKHAVQEKLAICICINKIDRLMLELKLPPQDAYYKLKNIVDEVNALIALYSEDPQQQQVSPLLGNVCFGSSLYSLCFTLRSFASMYAQTFGGVNVAEFSRRLWGDIYFSNKTRKFTKKPPHSSAQRSFVEFILEPLYKLFAQVVGDVDESLPKLLDELGIKLSKTEMKLNVRPLLRLICSRFVGEFSGFVDMCVNHIPPPARVSKQKIEYIYTGPIDSELGEAMLKCDPEGPLVVHTTKQYSTQDATSFHVFGRVMSGTLHANQDVRILGENYTSTDEEDSRVLACGRLWVHESRYKVEVNRVPCRQLGAHGGH
;
A
#
# COMPACT_ATOMS: atom_id res chain seq x y z
N LEU A 1 -30.77 -1.00 43.46
CA LEU A 1 -31.39 -1.87 42.42
C LEU A 1 -30.85 -1.43 41.06
N THR A 2 -29.62 -1.81 40.73
CA THR A 2 -28.95 -1.48 39.46
C THR A 2 -28.89 -2.67 38.49
N GLU A 3 -29.13 -3.89 38.99
CA GLU A 3 -29.22 -5.09 38.17
C GLU A 3 -30.68 -5.42 37.85
N PRO A 4 -31.04 -5.59 36.56
CA PRO A 4 -32.38 -5.98 36.18
C PRO A 4 -32.67 -7.44 36.55
N ILE A 5 -33.91 -7.73 36.94
CA ILE A 5 -34.39 -9.08 37.33
C ILE A 5 -34.27 -10.08 36.15
N ILE A 6 -34.39 -9.58 34.92
CA ILE A 6 -34.12 -10.33 33.68
C ILE A 6 -33.06 -9.56 32.91
N ALA A 7 -31.88 -10.16 32.74
CA ALA A 7 -30.80 -9.54 31.98
C ALA A 7 -31.19 -9.46 30.50
N PRO A 8 -31.16 -8.27 29.87
CA PRO A 8 -31.36 -8.17 28.43
C PRO A 8 -30.21 -8.87 27.69
N ILE A 9 -30.51 -9.50 26.56
CA ILE A 9 -29.49 -10.07 25.67
C ILE A 9 -28.64 -8.92 25.14
N LYS A 10 -27.40 -8.79 25.63
CA LYS A 10 -26.45 -7.77 25.18
C LYS A 10 -25.47 -8.39 24.20
N HIS A 11 -25.59 -8.05 22.92
CA HIS A 11 -24.55 -8.34 21.95
C HIS A 11 -23.42 -7.31 22.10
N ARG A 12 -22.24 -7.77 22.52
CA ARG A 12 -21.08 -6.90 22.70
C ARG A 12 -20.29 -6.87 21.40
N LYS A 13 -20.51 -5.85 20.57
CA LYS A 13 -19.73 -5.65 19.34
C LYS A 13 -18.64 -4.61 19.61
N PHE A 14 -17.38 -5.01 19.52
CA PHE A 14 -16.23 -4.12 19.68
C PHE A 14 -15.61 -3.66 18.36
N SER A 15 -15.91 -4.37 17.27
CA SER A 15 -15.45 -4.06 15.91
C SER A 15 -16.60 -4.07 14.91
N TYR A 16 -16.46 -3.24 13.88
CA TYR A 16 -17.30 -3.25 12.70
C TYR A 16 -16.76 -4.29 11.71
N VAL A 17 -17.54 -5.35 11.50
CA VAL A 17 -17.21 -6.44 10.57
C VAL A 17 -18.47 -6.80 9.82
N GLU A 18 -18.32 -6.94 8.52
CA GLU A 18 -19.36 -7.34 7.57
C GLU A 18 -19.47 -8.86 7.59
N GLN A 19 -20.70 -9.37 7.76
CA GLN A 19 -20.96 -10.82 7.80
C GLN A 19 -21.07 -11.40 6.39
N ASP A 20 -21.64 -10.64 5.46
CA ASP A 20 -21.78 -11.03 4.07
C ASP A 20 -20.57 -10.58 3.26
N LEU A 21 -20.19 -11.39 2.27
CA LEU A 21 -19.10 -11.05 1.35
C LEU A 21 -19.57 -9.95 0.39
N PRO A 22 -18.86 -8.81 0.31
CA PRO A 22 -19.21 -7.76 -0.62
C PRO A 22 -18.89 -8.16 -2.07
N LEU A 23 -19.56 -7.53 -3.02
CA LEU A 23 -19.29 -7.75 -4.44
C LEU A 23 -17.99 -7.03 -4.85
N THR A 24 -17.04 -7.81 -5.35
CA THR A 24 -15.72 -7.40 -5.85
C THR A 24 -15.69 -7.33 -7.37
N THR A 25 -14.68 -6.65 -7.93
CA THR A 25 -14.41 -6.64 -9.38
C THR A 25 -13.80 -7.95 -9.89
N PHE A 26 -13.32 -8.80 -8.99
CA PHE A 26 -12.69 -10.08 -9.29
C PHE A 26 -13.41 -11.21 -8.55
N ASP A 27 -13.33 -12.43 -9.10
CA ASP A 27 -13.89 -13.62 -8.48
C ASP A 27 -12.95 -14.15 -7.38
N LEU A 28 -13.54 -14.62 -6.28
CA LEU A 28 -12.79 -15.18 -5.15
C LEU A 28 -12.03 -16.47 -5.53
N GLU A 29 -12.57 -17.26 -6.47
CA GLU A 29 -11.88 -18.44 -7.01
C GLU A 29 -10.59 -18.03 -7.74
N PHE A 30 -10.63 -16.96 -8.53
CA PHE A 30 -9.45 -16.43 -9.20
C PHE A 30 -8.40 -15.91 -8.21
N LEU A 31 -8.82 -15.33 -7.08
CA LEU A 31 -7.92 -14.97 -6.00
C LEU A 31 -7.25 -16.21 -5.41
N THR A 32 -7.99 -17.29 -5.16
CA THR A 32 -7.41 -18.54 -4.63
C THR A 32 -6.44 -19.21 -5.59
N ASP A 33 -6.72 -19.18 -6.90
CA ASP A 33 -5.82 -19.73 -7.92
C ASP A 33 -4.50 -18.93 -8.01
N LEU A 34 -4.59 -17.61 -7.87
CA LEU A 34 -3.41 -16.74 -7.85
C LEU A 34 -2.58 -16.91 -6.57
N MET A 35 -3.18 -17.32 -5.45
CA MET A 35 -2.45 -17.59 -4.20
C MET A 35 -1.46 -18.75 -4.35
N ASP A 36 -1.69 -19.68 -5.28
CA ASP A 36 -0.75 -20.76 -5.56
C ASP A 36 0.52 -20.26 -6.30
N ASN A 37 0.45 -19.10 -6.97
CA ASN A 37 1.58 -18.53 -7.72
C ASN A 37 2.33 -17.44 -6.95
N SER A 38 3.49 -17.83 -6.40
CA SER A 38 4.33 -16.95 -5.60
C SER A 38 4.92 -15.74 -6.30
N GLU A 39 5.14 -15.80 -7.61
CA GLU A 39 5.73 -14.67 -8.35
C GLU A 39 4.73 -13.52 -8.52
N LEU A 40 3.43 -13.80 -8.30
CA LEU A 40 2.33 -12.84 -8.45
C LEU A 40 1.87 -12.23 -7.11
N ILE A 41 2.46 -12.65 -5.99
CA ILE A 41 2.15 -12.14 -4.66
C ILE A 41 3.17 -11.07 -4.26
N ARG A 42 2.70 -10.00 -3.62
CA ARG A 42 3.54 -8.98 -2.97
C ARG A 42 3.03 -8.70 -1.57
N ASN A 43 3.89 -8.88 -0.57
CA ASN A 43 3.59 -8.54 0.83
C ASN A 43 4.18 -7.18 1.16
N VAL A 44 3.31 -6.20 1.38
CA VAL A 44 3.68 -4.79 1.51
C VAL A 44 3.14 -4.19 2.80
N ALA A 45 4.01 -3.60 3.60
CA ALA A 45 3.58 -2.78 4.75
C ALA A 45 3.56 -1.30 4.36
N LEU A 46 2.42 -0.62 4.59
CA LEU A 46 2.34 0.83 4.46
C LEU A 46 2.74 1.46 5.79
N ILE A 47 3.86 2.17 5.79
CA ILE A 47 4.43 2.81 6.98
C ILE A 47 4.50 4.32 6.78
N GLY A 48 4.50 5.10 7.85
CA GLY A 48 4.64 6.57 7.75
C GLY A 48 4.07 7.28 8.96
N HIS A 49 4.32 8.58 9.07
CA HIS A 49 3.90 9.39 10.21
C HIS A 49 2.36 9.52 10.33
N LEU A 50 1.91 10.02 11.48
CA LEU A 50 0.52 10.26 11.80
C LEU A 50 -0.12 11.15 10.73
N HIS A 51 -1.30 10.76 10.28
CA HIS A 51 -2.08 11.47 9.27
C HIS A 51 -1.41 11.71 7.91
N HIS A 52 -0.36 10.98 7.52
CA HIS A 52 0.20 11.02 6.16
C HIS A 52 -0.70 10.38 5.07
N GLY A 53 -1.91 9.91 5.44
CA GLY A 53 -2.92 9.44 4.49
C GLY A 53 -2.80 7.97 4.06
N LYS A 54 -2.20 7.11 4.90
CA LYS A 54 -2.06 5.65 4.68
C LYS A 54 -3.42 4.96 4.55
N THR A 55 -4.25 5.02 5.58
CA THR A 55 -5.62 4.48 5.62
C THR A 55 -6.47 5.02 4.47
N SER A 56 -6.38 6.32 4.18
CA SER A 56 -7.10 6.93 3.05
C SER A 56 -6.58 6.44 1.69
N PHE A 57 -5.32 6.04 1.58
CA PHE A 57 -4.78 5.42 0.37
C PHE A 57 -5.35 4.02 0.18
N VAL A 58 -5.42 3.23 1.25
CA VAL A 58 -6.06 1.90 1.23
C VAL A 58 -7.54 2.02 0.87
N ASP A 59 -8.25 3.03 1.39
CA ASP A 59 -9.64 3.33 0.98
C ASP A 59 -9.76 3.49 -0.54
N CYS A 60 -8.81 4.14 -1.20
CA CYS A 60 -8.83 4.31 -2.66
C CYS A 60 -8.62 2.98 -3.40
N LEU A 61 -7.75 2.10 -2.90
CA LEU A 61 -7.55 0.77 -3.48
C LEU A 61 -8.79 -0.11 -3.30
N ILE A 62 -9.48 0.03 -2.17
CA ILE A 62 -10.72 -0.69 -1.89
C ILE A 62 -11.86 -0.16 -2.78
N GLU A 63 -11.99 1.15 -2.94
CA GLU A 63 -12.97 1.74 -3.85
C GLU A 63 -12.78 1.29 -5.31
N GLN A 64 -11.53 1.02 -5.73
CA GLN A 64 -11.23 0.50 -7.06
C GLN A 64 -11.67 -0.97 -7.20
N THR A 65 -11.50 -1.77 -6.15
CA THR A 65 -11.79 -3.22 -6.15
C THR A 65 -13.24 -3.56 -5.77
N HIS A 66 -13.93 -2.67 -5.06
CA HIS A 66 -15.28 -2.87 -4.53
C HIS A 66 -16.20 -1.73 -5.00
N PRO A 67 -16.90 -1.89 -6.14
CA PRO A 67 -17.67 -0.80 -6.75
C PRO A 67 -18.79 -0.21 -5.87
N HIS A 68 -19.33 -1.01 -4.95
CA HIS A 68 -20.39 -0.58 -4.03
C HIS A 68 -19.88 0.20 -2.81
N MET A 69 -18.60 0.09 -2.48
CA MET A 69 -18.00 0.66 -1.28
C MET A 69 -17.40 2.04 -1.56
N ARG A 70 -18.21 2.98 -2.08
CA ARG A 70 -17.78 4.36 -2.33
C ARG A 70 -17.97 5.23 -1.09
N ALA A 71 -17.00 6.10 -0.80
CA ALA A 71 -17.15 7.14 0.20
C ALA A 71 -18.38 8.02 -0.11
N LYS A 72 -19.40 7.97 0.76
CA LYS A 72 -20.54 8.88 0.69
C LYS A 72 -20.09 10.28 1.13
N GLU A 73 -20.36 11.29 0.31
CA GLU A 73 -20.20 12.71 0.66
C GLU A 73 -18.78 13.13 1.08
N CYS A 74 -17.72 12.49 0.55
CA CYS A 74 -16.32 12.81 0.88
C CYS A 74 -15.97 12.73 2.37
N LYS A 75 -16.74 12.02 3.20
CA LYS A 75 -16.23 11.56 4.49
C LYS A 75 -15.27 10.41 4.25
N ASN A 76 -14.07 10.47 4.83
CA ASN A 76 -13.10 9.39 4.77
C ASN A 76 -13.75 8.13 5.37
N LEU A 77 -13.91 7.08 4.55
CA LEU A 77 -14.56 5.85 4.95
C LEU A 77 -13.74 5.11 6.04
N ARG A 78 -12.41 5.25 5.97
CA ARG A 78 -11.43 4.61 6.86
C ARG A 78 -11.75 3.13 7.02
N TYR A 79 -11.68 2.42 5.91
CA TYR A 79 -12.12 1.04 5.80
C TYR A 79 -11.38 0.12 6.78
N THR A 80 -10.08 0.34 6.94
CA THR A 80 -9.17 -0.44 7.79
C THR A 80 -9.32 -0.19 9.29
N ASP A 81 -9.91 0.96 9.68
CA ASP A 81 -10.22 1.29 11.07
C ASP A 81 -11.52 0.57 11.49
N THR A 82 -11.38 -0.70 11.89
CA THR A 82 -12.51 -1.57 12.23
C THR A 82 -13.00 -1.37 13.66
N LEU A 83 -12.14 -0.96 14.60
CA LEU A 83 -12.54 -0.79 15.99
C LEU A 83 -13.33 0.51 16.17
N TYR A 84 -14.39 0.48 16.97
CA TYR A 84 -15.15 1.70 17.27
C TYR A 84 -14.28 2.78 17.92
N THR A 85 -13.32 2.38 18.76
CA THR A 85 -12.35 3.31 19.36
C THR A 85 -11.44 3.99 18.34
N GLU A 86 -11.07 3.31 17.25
CA GLU A 86 -10.26 3.89 16.17
C GLU A 86 -11.07 4.95 15.42
N GLN A 87 -12.33 4.64 15.12
CA GLN A 87 -13.24 5.55 14.43
C GLN A 87 -13.55 6.79 15.27
N GLU A 88 -13.79 6.65 16.57
CA GLU A 88 -14.05 7.76 17.50
C GLU A 88 -12.83 8.65 17.70
N ARG A 89 -11.63 8.07 17.88
CA ARG A 89 -10.39 8.82 18.07
C ARG A 89 -9.83 9.39 16.78
N GLY A 90 -10.23 8.84 15.64
CA GLY A 90 -9.67 9.19 14.34
C GLY A 90 -8.19 8.83 14.21
N VAL A 91 -7.70 7.84 14.96
CA VAL A 91 -6.32 7.34 14.91
C VAL A 91 -6.36 5.82 14.81
N SER A 92 -5.68 5.26 13.81
CA SER A 92 -5.52 3.81 13.66
C SER A 92 -4.65 3.28 14.80
N ILE A 93 -5.12 2.24 15.48
CA ILE A 93 -4.48 1.64 16.66
C ILE A 93 -3.86 0.30 16.26
N LYS A 94 -4.60 -0.54 15.55
CA LYS A 94 -4.16 -1.86 15.10
C LYS A 94 -3.77 -1.81 13.62
N ALA A 95 -2.66 -2.47 13.29
CA ALA A 95 -2.35 -2.76 11.89
C ALA A 95 -3.38 -3.73 11.27
N SER A 96 -4.01 -3.37 10.16
CA SER A 96 -5.07 -4.16 9.51
C SER A 96 -4.60 -4.65 8.13
N PRO A 97 -4.60 -5.98 7.88
CA PRO A 97 -4.24 -6.55 6.59
C PRO A 97 -5.44 -6.53 5.64
N VAL A 98 -5.16 -6.30 4.37
CA VAL A 98 -6.11 -6.32 3.24
C VAL A 98 -5.43 -7.03 2.07
N THR A 99 -6.12 -7.93 1.38
CA THR A 99 -5.55 -8.73 0.29
C THR A 99 -6.21 -8.37 -1.03
N LEU A 100 -5.64 -7.39 -1.72
CA LEU A 100 -6.29 -6.85 -2.93
C LEU A 100 -5.71 -7.45 -4.20
N LEU A 101 -6.58 -7.78 -5.14
CA LEU A 101 -6.19 -8.11 -6.51
C LEU A 101 -6.15 -6.83 -7.33
N LEU A 102 -4.95 -6.45 -7.75
CA LEU A 102 -4.69 -5.17 -8.44
C LEU A 102 -3.94 -5.40 -9.74
N GLN A 103 -4.22 -4.55 -10.73
CA GLN A 103 -3.62 -4.66 -12.06
C GLN A 103 -2.45 -3.69 -12.24
N ASP A 104 -1.39 -4.19 -12.84
CA ASP A 104 -0.23 -3.40 -13.25
C ASP A 104 -0.54 -2.59 -14.54
N LEU A 105 0.36 -1.69 -14.95
CA LEU A 105 0.30 -0.94 -16.21
C LEU A 105 0.16 -1.83 -17.45
N LYS A 106 0.64 -3.08 -17.38
CA LYS A 106 0.49 -4.10 -18.43
C LYS A 106 -0.82 -4.89 -18.33
N GLN A 107 -1.76 -4.49 -17.47
CA GLN A 107 -3.03 -5.17 -17.22
C GLN A 107 -2.87 -6.60 -16.70
N LYS A 108 -1.74 -6.89 -16.05
CA LYS A 108 -1.50 -8.16 -15.36
C LYS A 108 -1.91 -8.02 -13.91
N SER A 109 -2.73 -8.94 -13.43
CA SER A 109 -3.19 -8.97 -12.04
C SER A 109 -2.14 -9.54 -11.09
N TYR A 110 -2.00 -8.90 -9.94
CA TYR A 110 -1.13 -9.29 -8.84
C TYR A 110 -1.94 -9.28 -7.54
N ILE A 111 -1.62 -10.20 -6.64
CA ILE A 111 -2.11 -10.16 -5.26
C ILE A 111 -1.18 -9.23 -4.49
N ILE A 112 -1.73 -8.15 -3.94
CA ILE A 112 -1.02 -7.25 -3.04
C ILE A 112 -1.63 -7.41 -1.65
N ASN A 113 -0.91 -8.09 -0.79
CA ASN A 113 -1.22 -8.16 0.63
C ASN A 113 -0.68 -6.89 1.28
N VAL A 114 -1.58 -5.98 1.63
CA VAL A 114 -1.29 -4.66 2.18
C VAL A 114 -1.55 -4.68 3.68
N PHE A 115 -0.57 -4.26 4.49
CA PHE A 115 -0.80 -3.91 5.89
C PHE A 115 -0.90 -2.40 6.03
N ASP A 116 -2.07 -1.93 6.44
CA ASP A 116 -2.21 -0.56 6.92
C ASP A 116 -1.71 -0.51 8.37
N THR A 117 -0.58 0.16 8.61
CA THR A 117 0.02 0.25 9.95
C THR A 117 -0.32 1.58 10.63
N PRO A 118 -0.42 1.61 11.97
CA PRO A 118 -0.72 2.84 12.69
C PRO A 118 0.41 3.88 12.50
N GLY A 119 0.02 5.16 12.39
CA GLY A 119 0.98 6.26 12.20
C GLY A 119 1.48 6.93 13.48
N HIS A 120 0.93 6.55 14.63
CA HIS A 120 1.27 7.16 15.90
C HIS A 120 2.47 6.43 16.53
N VAL A 121 3.45 7.19 17.05
CA VAL A 121 4.74 6.67 17.57
C VAL A 121 4.56 5.57 18.63
N ASN A 122 3.56 5.75 19.51
CA ASN A 122 3.24 4.78 20.57
C ASN A 122 2.83 3.39 20.08
N PHE A 123 2.46 3.24 18.80
CA PHE A 123 2.06 1.95 18.20
C PHE A 123 3.13 1.42 17.22
N SER A 124 4.41 1.68 17.52
CA SER A 124 5.54 1.22 16.72
C SER A 124 5.76 -0.29 16.79
N ASP A 125 5.28 -0.93 17.86
CA ASP A 125 5.17 -2.38 18.02
C ASP A 125 4.31 -3.02 16.93
N GLU A 126 3.16 -2.41 16.62
CA GLU A 126 2.26 -2.86 15.56
C GLU A 126 2.87 -2.73 14.17
N VAL A 127 3.64 -1.66 13.94
CA VAL A 127 4.41 -1.49 12.69
C VAL A 127 5.48 -2.58 12.57
N THR A 128 6.14 -2.92 13.68
CA THR A 128 7.21 -3.93 13.73
C THR A 128 6.67 -5.33 13.45
N ALA A 129 5.52 -5.68 14.05
CA ALA A 129 4.84 -6.94 13.80
C ALA A 129 4.45 -7.12 12.32
N ALA A 130 4.05 -6.04 11.65
CA ALA A 130 3.70 -6.05 10.22
C ALA A 130 4.94 -6.13 9.31
N ILE A 131 5.99 -5.35 9.60
CA ILE A 131 7.28 -5.35 8.88
C ILE A 131 7.87 -6.77 8.83
N ARG A 132 7.85 -7.50 9.96
CA ARG A 132 8.34 -8.89 10.02
C ARG A 132 7.59 -9.86 9.12
N LEU A 133 6.32 -9.61 8.79
CA LEU A 133 5.56 -10.45 7.87
C LEU A 133 5.74 -10.05 6.39
N CYS A 134 6.05 -8.78 6.14
CA CYS A 134 6.17 -8.20 4.80
C CYS A 134 7.55 -8.42 4.15
N ASP A 135 7.59 -8.29 2.83
CA ASP A 135 8.81 -8.41 2.01
C ASP A 135 9.35 -7.03 1.57
N GLY A 136 8.49 -6.00 1.64
CA GLY A 136 8.86 -4.62 1.38
C GLY A 136 7.96 -3.65 2.13
N VAL A 137 8.42 -2.40 2.19
CA VAL A 137 7.71 -1.30 2.84
C VAL A 137 7.46 -0.18 1.84
N VAL A 138 6.29 0.46 1.97
CA VAL A 138 5.99 1.72 1.29
C VAL A 138 5.89 2.81 2.34
N LEU A 139 6.83 3.74 2.30
CA LEU A 139 6.92 4.88 3.20
C LEU A 139 6.07 6.04 2.69
N PHE A 140 5.02 6.39 3.42
CA PHE A 140 4.15 7.53 3.15
C PHE A 140 4.71 8.80 3.77
N ILE A 141 4.90 9.81 2.93
CA ILE A 141 5.40 11.13 3.31
C ILE A 141 4.41 12.18 2.83
N ASP A 142 3.98 13.08 3.70
CA ASP A 142 3.14 14.21 3.32
C ASP A 142 4.00 15.24 2.56
N ALA A 143 3.57 15.62 1.36
CA ALA A 143 4.27 16.57 0.52
C ALA A 143 4.42 17.96 1.17
N ALA A 144 3.46 18.36 2.02
CA ALA A 144 3.50 19.65 2.70
C ALA A 144 4.43 19.63 3.94
N GLU A 145 4.40 18.56 4.72
CA GLU A 145 5.18 18.43 5.98
C GLU A 145 6.62 17.97 5.71
N GLY A 146 6.83 17.07 4.76
CA GLY A 146 8.13 16.48 4.45
C GLY A 146 8.52 15.35 5.39
N VAL A 147 9.82 15.12 5.58
CA VAL A 147 10.33 14.05 6.44
C VAL A 147 10.23 14.48 7.91
N CYS A 148 9.42 13.74 8.69
CA CYS A 148 9.24 13.95 10.13
C CYS A 148 10.10 12.97 10.96
N LEU A 149 10.21 13.22 12.27
CA LEU A 149 10.98 12.38 13.20
C LEU A 149 10.56 10.89 13.19
N TYR A 150 9.25 10.61 13.17
CA TYR A 150 8.79 9.21 13.14
C TYR A 150 9.08 8.55 11.77
N THR A 151 9.03 9.31 10.68
CA THR A 151 9.39 8.83 9.34
C THR A 151 10.83 8.33 9.33
N GLU A 152 11.74 9.06 9.98
CA GLU A 152 13.14 8.67 10.15
C GLU A 152 13.29 7.38 10.98
N GLN A 153 12.60 7.27 12.13
CA GLN A 153 12.63 6.07 12.96
C GLN A 153 12.11 4.83 12.22
N LEU A 154 11.03 4.98 11.47
CA LEU A 154 10.44 3.92 10.65
C LEU A 154 11.36 3.49 9.51
N LEU A 155 12.01 4.47 8.85
CA LEU A 155 12.98 4.20 7.80
C LEU A 155 14.20 3.46 8.36
N LYS A 156 14.74 3.90 9.49
CA LYS A 156 15.83 3.20 10.20
C LYS A 156 15.46 1.74 10.48
N HIS A 157 14.26 1.52 11.00
CA HIS A 157 13.78 0.17 11.32
C HIS A 157 13.62 -0.70 10.07
N ALA A 158 13.08 -0.16 8.98
CA ALA A 158 12.96 -0.89 7.71
C ALA A 158 14.32 -1.27 7.09
N VAL A 159 15.32 -0.39 7.21
CA VAL A 159 16.71 -0.67 6.76
C VAL A 159 17.33 -1.78 7.62
N GLN A 160 17.15 -1.75 8.94
CA GLN A 160 17.65 -2.77 9.87
C GLN A 160 17.08 -4.17 9.59
N GLU A 161 15.80 -4.23 9.22
CA GLU A 161 15.10 -5.47 8.83
C GLU A 161 15.38 -5.88 7.37
N LYS A 162 16.31 -5.19 6.66
CA LYS A 162 16.76 -5.47 5.29
C LYS A 162 15.62 -5.57 4.25
N LEU A 163 14.56 -4.78 4.43
CA LEU A 163 13.42 -4.80 3.51
C LEU A 163 13.66 -3.93 2.27
N ALA A 164 12.92 -4.20 1.21
CA ALA A 164 12.87 -3.32 0.05
C ALA A 164 12.07 -2.04 0.37
N ILE A 165 12.66 -0.87 0.14
CA ILE A 165 12.05 0.43 0.46
C ILE A 165 11.51 1.11 -0.80
N CYS A 166 10.22 1.42 -0.78
CA CYS A 166 9.55 2.30 -1.74
C CYS A 166 8.98 3.53 -1.02
N ILE A 167 8.82 4.65 -1.74
CA ILE A 167 8.27 5.89 -1.17
C ILE A 167 6.99 6.26 -1.88
N CYS A 168 5.97 6.68 -1.12
CA CYS A 168 4.84 7.41 -1.65
C CYS A 168 4.76 8.81 -1.06
N ILE A 169 4.97 9.81 -1.90
CA ILE A 169 4.77 11.22 -1.53
C ILE A 169 3.30 11.54 -1.73
N ASN A 170 2.56 11.52 -0.62
CA ASN A 170 1.13 11.73 -0.58
C ASN A 170 0.78 13.20 -0.32
N LYS A 171 -0.49 13.54 -0.51
CA LYS A 171 -1.04 14.89 -0.30
C LYS A 171 -0.40 15.99 -1.14
N ILE A 172 -0.02 15.66 -2.38
CA ILE A 172 0.53 16.67 -3.32
C ILE A 172 -0.48 17.81 -3.60
N ASP A 173 -1.77 17.56 -3.37
CA ASP A 173 -2.84 18.57 -3.43
C ASP A 173 -2.66 19.70 -2.42
N ARG A 174 -2.03 19.46 -1.27
CA ARG A 174 -1.75 20.52 -0.29
C ARG A 174 -0.75 21.54 -0.83
N LEU A 175 0.21 21.11 -1.66
CA LEU A 175 1.14 22.03 -2.33
C LEU A 175 0.40 23.00 -3.28
N MET A 176 -0.64 22.48 -3.93
CA MET A 176 -1.46 23.20 -4.92
C MET A 176 -2.53 24.09 -4.28
N LEU A 177 -3.31 23.54 -3.36
CA LEU A 177 -4.52 24.16 -2.82
C LEU A 177 -4.29 24.94 -1.52
N GLU A 178 -3.47 24.40 -0.61
CA GLU A 178 -3.22 25.03 0.70
C GLU A 178 -2.05 26.02 0.62
N LEU A 179 -0.87 25.54 0.22
CA LEU A 179 0.35 26.34 0.15
C LEU A 179 0.42 27.22 -1.10
N LYS A 180 -0.33 26.86 -2.16
CA LYS A 180 -0.38 27.57 -3.44
C LYS A 180 1.00 27.88 -4.00
N LEU A 181 1.93 26.93 -3.86
CA LEU A 181 3.29 27.09 -4.36
C LEU A 181 3.28 27.09 -5.88
N PRO A 182 4.10 27.91 -6.56
CA PRO A 182 4.26 27.80 -8.00
C PRO A 182 4.83 26.41 -8.36
N PRO A 183 4.52 25.88 -9.55
CA PRO A 183 4.93 24.52 -9.95
C PRO A 183 6.43 24.24 -9.82
N GLN A 184 7.27 25.25 -10.02
CA GLN A 184 8.73 25.11 -9.88
C GLN A 184 9.16 24.88 -8.42
N ASP A 185 8.57 25.63 -7.48
CA ASP A 185 8.89 25.51 -6.05
C ASP A 185 8.32 24.23 -5.46
N ALA A 186 7.14 23.80 -5.92
CA ALA A 186 6.59 22.50 -5.59
C ALA A 186 7.51 21.36 -6.04
N TYR A 187 8.08 21.42 -7.24
CA TYR A 187 9.08 20.45 -7.69
C TYR A 187 10.32 20.43 -6.79
N TYR A 188 10.86 21.59 -6.41
CA TYR A 188 12.01 21.63 -5.49
C TYR A 188 11.68 21.03 -4.13
N LYS A 189 10.47 21.26 -3.61
CA LYS A 189 10.02 20.65 -2.36
C LYS A 189 9.92 19.12 -2.47
N LEU A 190 9.33 18.61 -3.55
CA LEU A 190 9.27 17.16 -3.82
C LEU A 190 10.67 16.55 -3.97
N LYS A 191 11.58 17.24 -4.67
CA LYS A 191 12.97 16.81 -4.84
C LYS A 191 13.69 16.77 -3.49
N ASN A 192 13.52 17.80 -2.66
CA ASN A 192 14.14 17.86 -1.33
C ASN A 192 13.70 16.69 -0.45
N ILE A 193 12.41 16.30 -0.48
CA ILE A 193 11.93 15.12 0.26
C ILE A 193 12.65 13.84 -0.19
N VAL A 194 12.82 13.64 -1.51
CA VAL A 194 13.53 12.47 -2.03
C VAL A 194 15.02 12.49 -1.63
N ASP A 195 15.66 13.66 -1.70
CA ASP A 195 17.07 13.83 -1.34
C ASP A 195 17.30 13.59 0.17
N GLU A 196 16.40 14.09 1.03
CA GLU A 196 16.43 13.85 2.48
C GLU A 196 16.29 12.36 2.81
N VAL A 197 15.35 11.65 2.18
CA VAL A 197 15.19 10.20 2.43
C VAL A 197 16.42 9.42 1.97
N ASN A 198 17.02 9.77 0.82
CA ASN A 198 18.27 9.15 0.39
C ASN A 198 19.42 9.40 1.36
N ALA A 199 19.52 10.62 1.92
CA ALA A 199 20.52 10.92 2.94
C ALA A 199 20.34 10.07 4.21
N LEU A 200 19.09 9.84 4.63
CA LEU A 200 18.78 8.97 5.77
C LEU A 200 19.06 7.48 5.47
N ILE A 201 18.74 7.00 4.27
CA ILE A 201 19.09 5.61 3.89
C ILE A 201 20.61 5.44 3.88
N ALA A 202 21.36 6.40 3.34
CA ALA A 202 22.82 6.37 3.33
C ALA A 202 23.43 6.44 4.74
N LEU A 203 22.74 7.08 5.70
CA LEU A 203 23.16 7.13 7.09
C LEU A 203 22.96 5.81 7.83
N TYR A 204 21.85 5.10 7.55
CA TYR A 204 21.46 3.89 8.28
C TYR A 204 21.88 2.58 7.61
N SER A 205 22.20 2.60 6.32
CA SER A 205 22.61 1.41 5.57
C SER A 205 24.11 1.15 5.75
N GLU A 206 24.45 -0.06 6.19
CA GLU A 206 25.84 -0.54 6.27
C GLU A 206 26.31 -1.17 4.95
N ASP A 207 25.40 -1.42 4.01
CA ASP A 207 25.69 -2.14 2.77
C ASP A 207 26.28 -1.22 1.66
N PRO A 208 27.33 -1.67 0.95
CA PRO A 208 27.93 -0.91 -0.15
C PRO A 208 27.04 -0.84 -1.40
N GLN A 209 26.06 -1.74 -1.55
CA GLN A 209 24.97 -1.64 -2.54
C GLN A 209 23.78 -0.92 -1.91
N GLN A 210 23.91 0.38 -1.73
CA GLN A 210 22.88 1.20 -1.12
C GLN A 210 21.58 1.16 -1.93
N GLN A 211 20.44 0.92 -1.27
CA GLN A 211 19.13 1.11 -1.88
C GLN A 211 18.93 2.60 -2.15
N GLN A 212 19.05 3.01 -3.41
CA GLN A 212 18.77 4.39 -3.80
C GLN A 212 17.29 4.56 -4.15
N VAL A 213 16.68 5.63 -3.64
CA VAL A 213 15.31 5.98 -3.99
C VAL A 213 15.28 7.14 -4.99
N SER A 214 14.61 6.93 -6.12
CA SER A 214 14.46 7.94 -7.15
C SER A 214 13.21 7.71 -8.00
N PRO A 215 12.43 8.75 -8.31
CA PRO A 215 11.31 8.64 -9.25
C PRO A 215 11.71 8.06 -10.61
N LEU A 216 12.97 8.24 -11.04
CA LEU A 216 13.51 7.69 -12.28
C LEU A 216 13.67 6.18 -12.26
N LEU A 217 13.95 5.60 -11.08
CA LEU A 217 14.06 4.16 -10.90
C LEU A 217 12.68 3.50 -10.86
N GLY A 218 11.65 4.25 -10.47
CA GLY A 218 10.27 3.78 -10.36
C GLY A 218 9.85 3.43 -8.94
N ASN A 219 10.71 3.63 -7.93
CA ASN A 219 10.43 3.35 -6.51
C ASN A 219 9.81 4.51 -5.73
N VAL A 220 9.42 5.59 -6.42
CA VAL A 220 8.69 6.72 -5.84
C VAL A 220 7.36 6.90 -6.57
N CYS A 221 6.26 6.84 -5.81
CA CYS A 221 4.95 7.29 -6.25
C CYS A 221 4.62 8.69 -5.73
N PHE A 222 3.88 9.44 -6.53
CA PHE A 222 3.26 10.70 -6.12
C PHE A 222 1.75 10.49 -6.07
N GLY A 223 1.10 11.01 -5.04
CA GLY A 223 -0.33 10.82 -4.89
C GLY A 223 -1.03 11.84 -4.03
N SER A 224 -2.35 11.80 -4.13
CA SER A 224 -3.29 12.43 -3.23
C SER A 224 -4.43 11.45 -2.98
N SER A 225 -4.40 10.79 -1.82
CA SER A 225 -5.47 9.87 -1.41
C SER A 225 -6.83 10.56 -1.31
N LEU A 226 -6.86 11.86 -0.99
CA LEU A 226 -8.13 12.60 -0.87
C LEU A 226 -8.85 12.71 -2.22
N TYR A 227 -8.10 12.83 -3.31
CA TYR A 227 -8.65 13.01 -4.66
C TYR A 227 -8.45 11.79 -5.57
N SER A 228 -8.13 10.63 -5.00
CA SER A 228 -7.89 9.38 -5.76
C SER A 228 -6.85 9.54 -6.87
N LEU A 229 -5.78 10.28 -6.59
CA LEU A 229 -4.70 10.52 -7.53
C LEU A 229 -3.48 9.70 -7.11
N CYS A 230 -2.96 8.85 -7.99
CA CYS A 230 -1.70 8.15 -7.74
C CYS A 230 -0.98 7.87 -9.05
N PHE A 231 0.25 8.35 -9.19
CA PHE A 231 1.04 8.14 -10.39
C PHE A 231 2.53 7.97 -10.10
N THR A 232 3.20 7.22 -10.97
CA THR A 232 4.65 7.21 -11.14
C THR A 232 5.00 7.90 -12.46
N LEU A 233 6.28 8.17 -12.70
CA LEU A 233 6.71 8.73 -14.00
C LEU A 233 6.30 7.83 -15.16
N ARG A 234 6.29 6.51 -14.93
CA ARG A 234 5.92 5.52 -15.94
C ARG A 234 4.41 5.49 -16.19
N SER A 235 3.59 5.54 -15.14
CA SER A 235 2.14 5.55 -15.33
C SER A 235 1.68 6.82 -16.05
N PHE A 236 2.25 7.98 -15.70
CA PHE A 236 1.95 9.24 -16.38
C PHE A 236 2.45 9.24 -17.83
N ALA A 237 3.63 8.68 -18.09
CA ALA A 237 4.13 8.49 -19.45
C ALA A 237 3.25 7.53 -20.28
N SER A 238 2.67 6.49 -19.64
CA SER A 238 1.73 5.57 -20.28
C SER A 238 0.44 6.28 -20.69
N MET A 239 -0.07 7.18 -19.85
CA MET A 239 -1.22 8.02 -20.20
C MET A 239 -0.93 8.87 -21.44
N TYR A 240 0.22 9.55 -21.48
CA TYR A 240 0.64 10.31 -22.67
C TYR A 240 0.73 9.44 -23.94
N ALA A 241 1.27 8.22 -23.82
CA ALA A 241 1.39 7.31 -24.93
C ALA A 241 0.01 6.83 -25.44
N GLN A 242 -0.96 6.62 -24.54
CA GLN A 242 -2.33 6.25 -24.90
C GLN A 242 -3.08 7.41 -25.58
N THR A 243 -2.91 8.65 -25.11
CA THR A 243 -3.60 9.82 -25.65
C THR A 243 -3.05 10.28 -27.00
N PHE A 244 -1.71 10.35 -27.15
CA PHE A 244 -1.09 10.96 -28.33
C PHE A 244 -0.49 9.96 -29.32
N GLY A 245 -0.25 8.71 -28.91
CA GLY A 245 0.40 7.68 -29.72
C GLY A 245 1.89 7.95 -29.98
N GLY A 246 2.66 6.90 -30.32
CA GLY A 246 4.05 7.05 -30.80
C GLY A 246 5.12 7.42 -29.76
N VAL A 247 4.78 7.46 -28.46
CA VAL A 247 5.73 7.74 -27.37
C VAL A 247 6.22 6.44 -26.72
N ASN A 248 7.53 6.23 -26.65
CA ASN A 248 8.09 5.13 -25.87
C ASN A 248 8.05 5.47 -24.37
N VAL A 249 7.17 4.78 -23.64
CA VAL A 249 6.92 5.00 -22.21
C VAL A 249 8.20 4.91 -21.37
N ALA A 250 9.09 3.95 -21.66
CA ALA A 250 10.29 3.72 -20.87
C ALA A 250 11.38 4.78 -21.11
N GLU A 251 11.53 5.26 -22.34
CA GLU A 251 12.47 6.35 -22.62
C GLU A 251 11.95 7.69 -22.11
N PHE A 252 10.64 7.90 -22.22
CA PHE A 252 10.02 9.14 -21.78
C PHE A 252 10.06 9.26 -20.25
N SER A 253 9.70 8.21 -19.51
CA SER A 253 9.74 8.22 -18.04
C SER A 253 11.13 8.53 -17.47
N ARG A 254 12.20 8.04 -18.09
CA ARG A 254 13.59 8.33 -17.70
C ARG A 254 14.01 9.79 -17.89
N ARG A 255 13.24 10.57 -18.65
CA ARG A 255 13.53 11.99 -18.97
C ARG A 255 12.59 12.96 -18.26
N LEU A 256 11.61 12.46 -17.50
CA LEU A 256 10.59 13.26 -16.83
C LEU A 256 11.01 13.80 -15.47
N TRP A 257 12.20 13.45 -14.95
CA TRP A 257 12.65 13.90 -13.63
C TRP A 257 14.12 14.35 -13.65
N GLY A 258 14.45 15.28 -12.76
CA GLY A 258 15.78 15.90 -12.67
C GLY A 258 15.89 17.19 -13.49
N ASP A 259 17.13 17.66 -13.66
CA ASP A 259 17.44 18.87 -14.43
C ASP A 259 17.47 18.57 -15.93
N ILE A 260 16.31 18.12 -16.43
CA ILE A 260 16.05 17.83 -17.84
C ILE A 260 14.96 18.78 -18.31
N TYR A 261 15.19 19.43 -19.44
CA TYR A 261 14.33 20.44 -20.04
C TYR A 261 13.86 19.96 -21.42
N PHE A 262 12.68 20.38 -21.85
CA PHE A 262 12.20 20.10 -23.20
C PHE A 262 12.36 21.33 -24.10
N SER A 263 12.83 21.11 -25.33
CA SER A 263 12.96 22.17 -26.32
C SER A 263 11.88 22.04 -27.38
N ASN A 264 10.91 22.97 -27.37
CA ASN A 264 9.82 23.01 -28.35
C ASN A 264 10.30 23.14 -29.80
N LYS A 265 11.48 23.75 -30.01
CA LYS A 265 12.08 23.92 -31.34
C LYS A 265 12.67 22.63 -31.91
N THR A 266 13.43 21.90 -31.08
CA THR A 266 14.13 20.68 -31.54
C THR A 266 13.35 19.40 -31.24
N ARG A 267 12.26 19.48 -30.47
CA ARG A 267 11.47 18.35 -29.95
C ARG A 267 12.33 17.33 -29.22
N LYS A 268 13.39 17.79 -28.55
CA LYS A 268 14.36 16.96 -27.82
C LYS A 268 14.49 17.42 -26.37
N PHE A 269 14.84 16.48 -25.52
CA PHE A 269 15.20 16.73 -24.13
C PHE A 269 16.67 17.15 -24.03
N THR A 270 16.94 18.22 -23.29
CA THR A 270 18.29 18.75 -23.07
C THR A 270 18.54 18.93 -21.58
N LYS A 271 19.78 18.67 -21.12
CA LYS A 271 20.18 18.93 -19.73
C LYS A 271 20.41 20.41 -19.44
N LYS A 272 20.72 21.19 -20.49
CA LYS A 272 20.85 22.64 -20.40
C LYS A 272 19.50 23.29 -20.69
N PRO A 273 19.13 24.34 -19.93
CA PRO A 273 17.91 25.08 -20.21
C PRO A 273 18.00 25.72 -21.60
N PRO A 274 17.03 25.50 -22.51
CA PRO A 274 17.05 26.07 -23.86
C PRO A 274 16.84 27.60 -23.87
N HIS A 275 16.24 28.15 -22.82
CA HIS A 275 16.05 29.59 -22.59
C HIS A 275 15.97 29.85 -21.08
N SER A 276 16.12 31.11 -20.64
CA SER A 276 16.22 31.46 -19.21
C SER A 276 14.98 31.11 -18.39
N SER A 277 13.78 31.13 -18.99
CA SER A 277 12.51 30.75 -18.35
C SER A 277 12.09 29.30 -18.64
N ALA A 278 12.98 28.48 -19.18
CA ALA A 278 12.65 27.09 -19.50
C ALA A 278 12.37 26.30 -18.22
N GLN A 279 11.25 25.60 -18.21
CA GLN A 279 10.87 24.76 -17.08
C GLN A 279 11.44 23.35 -17.22
N ARG A 280 11.54 22.64 -16.09
CA ARG A 280 11.92 21.23 -16.11
C ARG A 280 10.80 20.43 -16.74
N SER A 281 11.17 19.32 -17.35
CA SER A 281 10.27 18.29 -17.89
C SER A 281 9.20 17.86 -16.89
N PHE A 282 9.56 17.59 -15.63
CA PHE A 282 8.59 17.25 -14.59
C PHE A 282 7.54 18.35 -14.39
N VAL A 283 7.98 19.61 -14.40
CA VAL A 283 7.11 20.76 -14.18
C VAL A 283 6.19 20.94 -15.39
N GLU A 284 6.73 20.96 -16.59
CA GLU A 284 6.00 21.20 -17.84
C GLU A 284 5.01 20.08 -18.18
N PHE A 285 5.39 18.80 -18.00
CA PHE A 285 4.59 17.66 -18.41
C PHE A 285 3.75 17.04 -17.28
N ILE A 286 4.05 17.28 -16.01
CA ILE A 286 3.30 16.65 -14.90
C ILE A 286 2.65 17.72 -14.03
N LEU A 287 3.43 18.61 -13.43
CA LEU A 287 2.86 19.58 -12.47
C LEU A 287 1.98 20.62 -13.15
N GLU A 288 2.37 21.23 -14.27
CA GLU A 288 1.54 22.25 -14.93
C GLU A 288 0.16 21.72 -15.35
N PRO A 289 0.03 20.54 -16.01
CA PRO A 289 -1.29 19.97 -16.29
C PRO A 289 -2.11 19.71 -15.03
N LEU A 290 -1.50 19.18 -13.97
CA LEU A 290 -2.18 18.96 -12.70
C LEU A 290 -2.63 20.29 -12.07
N TYR A 291 -1.77 21.30 -12.01
CA TYR A 291 -2.12 22.62 -11.49
C TYR A 291 -3.26 23.27 -12.27
N LYS A 292 -3.24 23.15 -13.61
CA LYS A 292 -4.34 23.62 -14.47
C LYS A 292 -5.64 22.89 -14.14
N LEU A 293 -5.61 21.57 -13.99
CA LEU A 293 -6.78 20.77 -13.61
C LEU A 293 -7.37 21.23 -12.28
N PHE A 294 -6.53 21.34 -11.24
CA PHE A 294 -6.97 21.76 -9.91
C PHE A 294 -7.48 23.21 -9.90
N ALA A 295 -6.80 24.13 -10.59
CA ALA A 295 -7.21 25.54 -10.67
C ALA A 295 -8.56 25.70 -11.39
N GLN A 296 -8.78 24.96 -12.48
CA GLN A 296 -10.01 25.02 -13.26
C GLN A 296 -11.22 24.45 -12.50
N VAL A 297 -11.02 23.36 -11.74
CA VAL A 297 -12.10 22.77 -10.92
C VAL A 297 -12.43 23.64 -9.69
N VAL A 298 -11.48 24.39 -9.16
CA VAL A 298 -11.70 25.26 -7.98
C VAL A 298 -12.20 26.66 -8.37
N GLY A 299 -11.76 27.19 -9.51
CA GLY A 299 -12.07 28.55 -9.96
C GLY A 299 -13.28 28.65 -10.90
N ASP A 300 -13.24 27.93 -12.04
CA ASP A 300 -14.09 28.19 -13.20
C ASP A 300 -14.84 26.93 -13.67
N VAL A 301 -15.66 26.36 -12.80
CA VAL A 301 -16.39 25.09 -13.05
C VAL A 301 -17.39 25.20 -14.21
N ASP A 302 -17.97 26.37 -14.44
CA ASP A 302 -19.13 26.51 -15.34
C ASP A 302 -18.77 26.84 -16.80
N GLU A 303 -17.64 27.52 -17.07
CA GLU A 303 -17.31 28.03 -18.41
C GLU A 303 -16.20 27.26 -19.14
N SER A 304 -15.07 27.02 -18.48
CA SER A 304 -13.86 26.47 -19.10
C SER A 304 -13.61 24.99 -18.76
N LEU A 305 -14.17 24.50 -17.66
CA LEU A 305 -14.04 23.10 -17.27
C LEU A 305 -14.56 22.11 -18.34
N PRO A 306 -15.73 22.29 -18.98
CA PRO A 306 -16.20 21.35 -20.00
C PRO A 306 -15.23 21.22 -21.18
N LYS A 307 -14.60 22.33 -21.61
CA LYS A 307 -13.61 22.33 -22.69
C LYS A 307 -12.36 21.55 -22.30
N LEU A 308 -11.86 21.76 -21.07
CA LEU A 308 -10.72 21.01 -20.57
C LEU A 308 -11.03 19.52 -20.43
N LEU A 309 -12.23 19.17 -19.95
CA LEU A 309 -12.66 17.79 -19.83
C LEU A 309 -12.75 17.10 -21.21
N ASP A 310 -13.22 17.82 -22.23
CA ASP A 310 -13.22 17.34 -23.62
C ASP A 310 -11.79 17.13 -24.15
N GLU A 311 -10.85 18.05 -23.87
CA GLU A 311 -9.43 17.90 -24.23
C GLU A 311 -8.77 16.70 -23.55
N LEU A 312 -9.16 16.41 -22.31
CA LEU A 312 -8.67 15.26 -21.54
C LEU A 312 -9.42 13.96 -21.85
N GLY A 313 -10.48 14.01 -22.65
CA GLY A 313 -11.33 12.85 -22.98
C GLY A 313 -12.21 12.38 -21.82
N ILE A 314 -12.42 13.19 -20.79
CA ILE A 314 -13.19 12.86 -19.60
C ILE A 314 -14.65 13.29 -19.79
N LYS A 315 -15.57 12.33 -19.85
CA LYS A 315 -17.01 12.64 -19.94
C LYS A 315 -17.61 12.63 -18.54
N LEU A 316 -18.33 13.69 -18.16
CA LEU A 316 -19.11 13.76 -16.92
C LEU A 316 -20.61 13.84 -17.21
N SER A 317 -21.43 13.27 -16.32
CA SER A 317 -22.89 13.41 -16.41
C SER A 317 -23.35 14.77 -15.86
N LYS A 318 -24.57 15.19 -16.23
CA LYS A 318 -25.16 16.45 -15.73
C LYS A 318 -25.36 16.47 -14.22
N THR A 319 -25.51 15.30 -13.58
CA THR A 319 -25.63 15.20 -12.12
C THR A 319 -24.26 15.26 -11.45
N GLU A 320 -23.24 14.65 -12.06
CA GLU A 320 -21.85 14.70 -11.58
C GLU A 320 -21.29 16.11 -11.62
N MET A 321 -21.63 16.90 -12.63
CA MET A 321 -21.16 18.29 -12.76
C MET A 321 -21.75 19.22 -11.69
N LYS A 322 -22.85 18.82 -11.03
CA LYS A 322 -23.47 19.56 -9.91
C LYS A 322 -22.89 19.20 -8.55
N LEU A 323 -21.91 18.30 -8.50
CA LEU A 323 -21.24 17.94 -7.25
C LEU A 323 -20.45 19.13 -6.69
N ASN A 324 -20.28 19.15 -5.37
CA ASN A 324 -19.38 20.11 -4.72
C ASN A 324 -17.94 19.94 -5.24
N VAL A 325 -17.15 21.01 -5.15
CA VAL A 325 -15.77 21.07 -5.67
C VAL A 325 -14.91 19.87 -5.26
N ARG A 326 -14.94 19.46 -3.98
CA ARG A 326 -14.13 18.34 -3.49
C ARG A 326 -14.51 16.98 -4.11
N PRO A 327 -15.78 16.52 -4.01
CA PRO A 327 -16.21 15.31 -4.71
C PRO A 327 -16.01 15.36 -6.22
N LEU A 328 -16.24 16.51 -6.85
CA LEU A 328 -16.03 16.71 -8.27
C LEU A 328 -14.56 16.52 -8.65
N LEU A 329 -13.65 17.11 -7.88
CA LEU A 329 -12.20 16.98 -8.11
C LEU A 329 -11.75 15.52 -7.95
N ARG A 330 -12.22 14.81 -6.90
CA ARG A 330 -11.95 13.39 -6.72
C ARG A 330 -12.43 12.57 -7.93
N LEU A 331 -13.62 12.85 -8.43
CA LEU A 331 -14.19 12.14 -9.58
C LEU A 331 -13.38 12.39 -10.87
N ILE A 332 -13.01 13.65 -11.13
CA ILE A 332 -12.23 14.03 -12.31
C ILE A 332 -10.84 13.40 -12.24
N CYS A 333 -10.14 13.49 -11.10
CA CYS A 333 -8.82 12.89 -10.92
C CYS A 333 -8.87 11.36 -11.05
N SER A 334 -9.90 10.72 -10.50
CA SER A 334 -10.11 9.28 -10.65
C SER A 334 -10.32 8.86 -12.11
N ARG A 335 -11.01 9.67 -12.93
CA ARG A 335 -11.17 9.40 -14.37
C ARG A 335 -9.93 9.77 -15.19
N PHE A 336 -9.18 10.77 -14.75
CA PHE A 336 -8.00 11.25 -15.44
C PHE A 336 -6.84 10.25 -15.33
N VAL A 337 -6.50 9.85 -14.11
CA VAL A 337 -5.39 8.90 -13.87
C VAL A 337 -5.86 7.45 -13.95
N GLY A 338 -7.14 7.20 -13.66
CA GLY A 338 -7.72 5.86 -13.69
C GLY A 338 -7.32 5.06 -12.45
N GLU A 339 -6.92 3.82 -12.69
CA GLU A 339 -6.53 2.87 -11.67
C GLU A 339 -5.15 3.17 -11.06
N PHE A 340 -4.91 2.68 -9.84
CA PHE A 340 -3.66 2.85 -9.11
C PHE A 340 -2.53 1.93 -9.63
N SER A 341 -2.53 1.68 -10.94
CA SER A 341 -1.56 0.85 -11.67
C SER A 341 -0.11 1.31 -11.49
N GLY A 342 0.13 2.62 -11.29
CA GLY A 342 1.47 3.14 -10.98
C GLY A 342 2.01 2.65 -9.64
N PHE A 343 1.16 2.55 -8.61
CA PHE A 343 1.53 1.97 -7.33
C PHE A 343 1.80 0.47 -7.45
N VAL A 344 0.99 -0.25 -8.23
CA VAL A 344 1.19 -1.67 -8.51
C VAL A 344 2.52 -1.91 -9.25
N ASP A 345 2.82 -1.16 -10.32
CA ASP A 345 4.09 -1.26 -11.06
C ASP A 345 5.29 -1.02 -10.14
N MET A 346 5.21 -0.01 -9.27
CA MET A 346 6.23 0.28 -8.26
C MET A 346 6.46 -0.93 -7.35
N CYS A 347 5.38 -1.45 -6.73
CA CYS A 347 5.46 -2.59 -5.83
C CYS A 347 5.98 -3.84 -6.55
N VAL A 348 5.51 -4.13 -7.76
CA VAL A 348 5.90 -5.34 -8.52
C VAL A 348 7.38 -5.32 -8.91
N ASN A 349 7.91 -4.16 -9.30
CA ASN A 349 9.29 -4.01 -9.78
C ASN A 349 10.32 -3.87 -8.65
N HIS A 350 9.94 -3.25 -7.52
CA HIS A 350 10.88 -2.94 -6.44
C HIS A 350 10.69 -3.79 -5.20
N ILE A 351 9.48 -4.31 -4.94
CA ILE A 351 9.25 -5.25 -3.85
C ILE A 351 9.40 -6.66 -4.44
N PRO A 352 10.42 -7.42 -4.01
CA PRO A 352 10.61 -8.78 -4.48
C PRO A 352 9.45 -9.71 -4.08
N PRO A 353 9.13 -10.72 -4.90
CA PRO A 353 8.17 -11.76 -4.51
C PRO A 353 8.69 -12.55 -3.29
N PRO A 354 7.78 -13.10 -2.48
CA PRO A 354 8.11 -13.92 -1.30
C PRO A 354 9.20 -14.98 -1.53
N ALA A 355 9.18 -15.63 -2.70
CA ALA A 355 10.10 -16.71 -3.06
C ALA A 355 11.56 -16.24 -3.25
N ARG A 356 11.79 -14.95 -3.52
CA ARG A 356 13.15 -14.40 -3.69
C ARG A 356 13.72 -13.81 -2.40
N VAL A 357 12.84 -13.40 -1.48
CA VAL A 357 13.22 -12.79 -0.19
C VAL A 357 13.45 -13.83 0.89
N SER A 358 12.86 -15.02 0.72
CA SER A 358 12.93 -16.12 1.68
C SER A 358 14.33 -16.29 2.24
N LYS A 359 15.37 -16.33 1.41
CA LYS A 359 16.75 -16.49 1.85
C LYS A 359 17.21 -15.43 2.85
N GLN A 360 17.19 -14.16 2.45
CA GLN A 360 17.64 -13.06 3.31
C GLN A 360 16.82 -12.96 4.59
N LYS A 361 15.51 -13.23 4.48
CA LYS A 361 14.59 -13.15 5.59
C LYS A 361 14.77 -14.28 6.59
N ILE A 362 14.88 -15.52 6.10
CA ILE A 362 15.11 -16.71 6.93
C ILE A 362 16.45 -16.60 7.64
N GLU A 363 17.51 -16.18 6.94
CA GLU A 363 18.83 -15.92 7.53
C GLU A 363 18.77 -14.90 8.69
N TYR A 364 17.80 -13.98 8.66
CA TYR A 364 17.63 -12.96 9.68
C TYR A 364 16.70 -13.38 10.83
N ILE A 365 15.58 -14.06 10.54
CA ILE A 365 14.53 -14.35 11.53
C ILE A 365 14.63 -15.76 12.13
N TYR A 366 15.21 -16.73 11.43
CA TYR A 366 15.22 -18.12 11.86
C TYR A 366 16.43 -18.40 12.74
N THR A 367 16.18 -18.94 13.93
CA THR A 367 17.23 -19.22 14.93
C THR A 367 17.91 -20.57 14.73
N GLY A 368 17.31 -21.47 13.94
CA GLY A 368 17.84 -22.81 13.70
C GLY A 368 18.89 -22.87 12.59
N PRO A 369 19.53 -24.04 12.40
CA PRO A 369 20.51 -24.23 11.34
C PRO A 369 19.86 -24.20 9.95
N ILE A 370 20.39 -23.36 9.07
CA ILE A 370 19.87 -23.16 7.70
C ILE A 370 20.05 -24.43 6.84
N ASP A 371 21.10 -25.21 7.12
CA ASP A 371 21.42 -26.46 6.40
C ASP A 371 20.53 -27.65 6.83
N SER A 372 19.57 -27.43 7.73
CA SER A 372 18.57 -28.45 8.09
C SER A 372 17.54 -28.64 6.98
N GLU A 373 16.86 -29.78 6.97
CA GLU A 373 15.74 -30.05 6.05
C GLU A 373 14.67 -28.94 6.13
N LEU A 374 14.38 -28.45 7.33
CA LEU A 374 13.42 -27.36 7.55
C LEU A 374 13.97 -26.02 7.03
N GLY A 375 15.25 -25.73 7.25
CA GLY A 375 15.94 -24.57 6.69
C GLY A 375 15.90 -24.55 5.17
N GLU A 376 16.30 -25.65 4.52
CA GLU A 376 16.26 -25.79 3.07
C GLU A 376 14.84 -25.68 2.49
N ALA A 377 13.85 -26.29 3.15
CA ALA A 377 12.46 -26.23 2.72
C ALA A 377 11.90 -24.79 2.78
N MET A 378 12.22 -24.05 3.85
CA MET A 378 11.87 -22.63 3.94
C MET A 378 12.60 -21.79 2.88
N LEU A 379 13.88 -22.06 2.62
CA LEU A 379 14.65 -21.33 1.60
C LEU A 379 14.04 -21.50 0.19
N LYS A 380 13.67 -22.73 -0.16
CA LYS A 380 12.96 -23.07 -1.41
C LYS A 380 11.50 -22.61 -1.40
N CYS A 381 10.98 -22.24 -0.23
CA CYS A 381 9.56 -22.03 0.06
C CYS A 381 8.72 -23.17 -0.53
N ASP A 382 9.01 -24.42 -0.23
CA ASP A 382 8.35 -25.57 -0.85
C ASP A 382 6.91 -25.74 -0.32
N PRO A 383 5.85 -25.68 -1.17
CA PRO A 383 4.47 -25.90 -0.72
C PRO A 383 4.19 -27.34 -0.24
N GLU A 384 5.01 -28.31 -0.67
CA GLU A 384 4.91 -29.72 -0.27
C GLU A 384 5.91 -30.08 0.85
N GLY A 385 6.70 -29.10 1.30
CA GLY A 385 7.68 -29.28 2.36
C GLY A 385 7.06 -29.30 3.78
N PRO A 386 7.89 -29.43 4.82
CA PRO A 386 7.45 -29.32 6.21
C PRO A 386 6.74 -27.98 6.45
N LEU A 387 5.57 -28.05 7.11
CA LEU A 387 4.76 -26.88 7.41
C LEU A 387 5.46 -26.00 8.45
N VAL A 388 5.71 -24.74 8.08
CA VAL A 388 6.23 -23.71 8.98
C VAL A 388 5.40 -22.45 8.81
N VAL A 389 4.81 -21.97 9.90
CA VAL A 389 4.04 -20.72 9.92
C VAL A 389 4.67 -19.78 10.94
N HIS A 390 4.99 -18.57 10.50
CA HIS A 390 5.48 -17.51 11.38
C HIS A 390 4.34 -16.54 11.69
N THR A 391 3.91 -16.53 12.94
CA THR A 391 2.80 -15.70 13.42
C THR A 391 3.33 -14.54 14.25
N THR A 392 2.89 -13.32 13.96
CA THR A 392 3.33 -12.13 14.71
C THR A 392 2.19 -11.39 15.40
N LYS A 393 0.94 -11.64 14.99
CA LYS A 393 -0.18 -10.81 15.43
C LYS A 393 -1.41 -11.63 15.79
N GLN A 394 -2.21 -11.12 16.73
CA GLN A 394 -3.46 -11.72 17.17
C GLN A 394 -4.61 -10.72 17.04
N TYR A 395 -5.64 -11.09 16.28
CA TYR A 395 -6.85 -10.30 16.07
C TYR A 395 -7.99 -10.83 16.91
N SER A 396 -8.50 -10.00 17.81
CA SER A 396 -9.70 -10.30 18.60
C SER A 396 -10.94 -10.41 17.71
N THR A 397 -11.77 -11.41 17.97
CA THR A 397 -13.14 -11.49 17.46
C THR A 397 -14.01 -10.28 17.86
N GLN A 398 -15.14 -10.09 17.17
CA GLN A 398 -16.10 -9.00 17.45
C GLN A 398 -16.58 -8.99 18.91
N ASP A 399 -16.75 -10.17 19.49
CA ASP A 399 -17.23 -10.38 20.87
C ASP A 399 -16.09 -10.39 21.91
N ALA A 400 -14.84 -10.27 21.46
CA ALA A 400 -13.62 -10.32 22.28
C ALA A 400 -13.46 -11.61 23.13
N THR A 401 -14.08 -12.71 22.70
CA THR A 401 -14.03 -14.01 23.39
C THR A 401 -12.83 -14.85 22.99
N SER A 402 -12.40 -14.72 21.73
CA SER A 402 -11.29 -15.47 21.15
C SER A 402 -10.44 -14.59 20.24
N PHE A 403 -9.24 -15.09 19.92
CA PHE A 403 -8.27 -14.44 19.05
C PHE A 403 -8.01 -15.32 17.84
N HIS A 404 -7.89 -14.69 16.67
CA HIS A 404 -7.32 -15.30 15.48
C HIS A 404 -5.86 -14.94 15.39
N VAL A 405 -5.02 -15.93 15.16
CA VAL A 405 -3.59 -15.75 15.00
C VAL A 405 -3.30 -15.44 13.53
N PHE A 406 -2.60 -14.36 13.26
CA PHE A 406 -2.24 -13.95 11.92
C PHE A 406 -0.75 -14.15 11.67
N GLY A 407 -0.44 -14.77 10.54
CA GLY A 407 0.92 -15.13 10.20
C GLY A 407 1.13 -15.37 8.71
N ARG A 408 2.37 -15.69 8.39
CA ARG A 408 2.81 -16.08 7.06
C ARG A 408 3.20 -17.55 7.07
N VAL A 409 2.72 -18.29 6.08
CA VAL A 409 3.20 -19.65 5.83
C VAL A 409 4.55 -19.54 5.13
N MET A 410 5.63 -20.00 5.75
CA MET A 410 7.00 -19.93 5.21
C MET A 410 7.34 -21.16 4.36
N SER A 411 6.80 -22.33 4.72
CA SER A 411 6.99 -23.61 4.04
C SER A 411 5.76 -24.50 4.27
N GLY A 412 5.49 -25.43 3.36
CA GLY A 412 4.34 -26.33 3.39
C GLY A 412 3.02 -25.65 3.05
N THR A 413 1.92 -26.40 3.19
CA THR A 413 0.55 -25.90 3.00
C THR A 413 -0.24 -26.13 4.29
N LEU A 414 -0.87 -25.09 4.80
CA LEU A 414 -1.71 -25.19 5.99
C LEU A 414 -3.14 -25.53 5.58
N HIS A 415 -3.70 -26.58 6.17
CA HIS A 415 -5.07 -27.01 5.92
C HIS A 415 -5.99 -26.73 7.12
N ALA A 416 -7.27 -26.47 6.83
CA ALA A 416 -8.28 -26.41 7.88
C ALA A 416 -8.46 -27.79 8.52
N ASN A 417 -8.67 -27.82 9.83
CA ASN A 417 -8.74 -29.01 10.70
C ASN A 417 -7.45 -29.84 10.77
N GLN A 418 -6.30 -29.26 10.40
CA GLN A 418 -4.99 -29.90 10.58
C GLN A 418 -4.46 -29.67 12.00
N ASP A 419 -3.91 -30.71 12.61
CA ASP A 419 -3.17 -30.58 13.87
C ASP A 419 -1.81 -29.90 13.61
N VAL A 420 -1.54 -28.84 14.36
CA VAL A 420 -0.32 -28.06 14.27
C VAL A 420 0.36 -27.96 15.63
N ARG A 421 1.69 -28.08 15.64
CA ARG A 421 2.49 -27.84 16.84
C ARG A 421 2.85 -26.36 16.90
N ILE A 422 2.31 -25.66 17.88
CA ILE A 422 2.63 -24.26 18.18
C ILE A 422 3.86 -24.25 19.08
N LEU A 423 4.86 -23.47 18.68
CA LEU A 423 6.09 -23.25 19.44
C LEU A 423 6.01 -21.85 20.05
N GLY A 424 6.18 -21.75 21.37
CA GLY A 424 6.27 -20.48 22.08
C GLY A 424 7.66 -19.85 21.99
N GLU A 425 7.81 -18.67 22.60
CA GLU A 425 9.05 -17.88 22.51
C GLU A 425 10.21 -18.51 23.29
N ASN A 426 9.93 -19.32 24.32
CA ASN A 426 10.96 -19.99 25.12
C ASN A 426 11.31 -21.39 24.59
N TYR A 427 10.66 -21.84 23.51
CA TYR A 427 10.91 -23.14 22.92
C TYR A 427 12.37 -23.24 22.43
N THR A 428 13.03 -24.36 22.76
CA THR A 428 14.34 -24.70 22.19
C THR A 428 14.36 -26.17 21.77
N SER A 429 15.33 -26.57 20.94
CA SER A 429 15.47 -27.98 20.55
C SER A 429 15.79 -28.92 21.73
N THR A 430 16.23 -28.37 22.85
CA THR A 430 16.51 -29.11 24.09
C THR A 430 15.37 -29.06 25.11
N ASP A 431 14.50 -28.04 25.02
CA ASP A 431 13.39 -27.80 25.94
C ASP A 431 12.09 -27.58 25.16
N GLU A 432 11.26 -28.61 25.15
CA GLU A 432 9.99 -28.63 24.43
C GLU A 432 8.79 -28.24 25.29
N GLU A 433 8.99 -27.79 26.54
CA GLU A 433 7.89 -27.44 27.46
C GLU A 433 6.99 -26.33 26.90
N ASP A 434 7.58 -25.36 26.20
CA ASP A 434 6.86 -24.27 25.53
C ASP A 434 6.37 -24.67 24.12
N SER A 435 5.82 -25.88 24.00
CA SER A 435 5.17 -26.34 22.77
C SER A 435 3.83 -27.00 23.05
N ARG A 436 2.85 -26.78 22.17
CA ARG A 436 1.51 -27.39 22.27
C ARG A 436 0.99 -27.80 20.92
N VAL A 437 0.35 -28.96 20.85
CA VAL A 437 -0.38 -29.39 19.65
C VAL A 437 -1.82 -28.89 19.77
N LEU A 438 -2.27 -28.13 18.78
CA LEU A 438 -3.64 -27.64 18.66
C LEU A 438 -4.17 -27.92 17.26
N ALA A 439 -5.47 -28.17 17.14
CA ALA A 439 -6.13 -28.27 15.85
C ALA A 439 -6.38 -26.87 15.28
N CYS A 440 -5.98 -26.65 14.03
CA CYS A 440 -6.35 -25.45 13.30
C CYS A 440 -7.82 -25.55 12.90
N GLY A 441 -8.72 -24.76 13.48
CA GLY A 441 -10.16 -24.87 13.20
C GLY A 441 -10.52 -24.40 11.79
N ARG A 442 -10.33 -23.10 11.52
CA ARG A 442 -10.66 -22.48 10.24
C ARG A 442 -9.55 -21.53 9.78
N LEU A 443 -9.48 -21.34 8.47
CA LEU A 443 -8.51 -20.47 7.81
C LEU A 443 -9.24 -19.34 7.10
N TRP A 444 -8.68 -18.15 7.20
CA TRP A 444 -9.23 -16.97 6.53
C TRP A 444 -8.16 -16.14 5.85
N VAL A 445 -8.50 -15.65 4.66
CA VAL A 445 -7.85 -14.48 4.06
C VAL A 445 -8.55 -13.24 4.61
N HIS A 446 -7.79 -12.32 5.19
CA HIS A 446 -8.32 -11.13 5.84
C HIS A 446 -8.43 -9.96 4.86
N GLU A 447 -9.61 -9.34 4.83
CA GLU A 447 -9.94 -8.14 4.05
C GLU A 447 -10.39 -7.01 4.97
N SER A 448 -9.72 -6.84 6.12
CA SER A 448 -10.12 -5.93 7.19
C SER A 448 -11.55 -6.15 7.72
N ARG A 449 -12.59 -5.63 7.05
CA ARG A 449 -13.99 -5.68 7.50
C ARG A 449 -14.68 -7.00 7.22
N TYR A 450 -14.22 -7.79 6.25
CA TYR A 450 -14.72 -9.14 6.01
C TYR A 450 -13.56 -10.12 5.93
N LYS A 451 -13.92 -11.40 5.88
CA LYS A 451 -12.95 -12.50 5.84
C LYS A 451 -13.44 -13.52 4.82
N VAL A 452 -12.52 -13.98 3.98
CA VAL A 452 -12.80 -15.05 3.02
C VAL A 452 -12.31 -16.35 3.62
N GLU A 453 -13.23 -17.27 3.91
CA GLU A 453 -12.89 -18.59 4.43
C GLU A 453 -12.26 -19.44 3.31
N VAL A 454 -11.15 -20.09 3.61
CA VAL A 454 -10.40 -20.92 2.66
C VAL A 454 -10.09 -22.29 3.27
N ASN A 455 -10.00 -23.33 2.45
CA ASN A 455 -9.71 -24.69 2.94
C ASN A 455 -8.21 -24.94 3.14
N ARG A 456 -7.38 -24.22 2.39
CA ARG A 456 -5.92 -24.31 2.47
C ARG A 456 -5.28 -22.94 2.24
N VAL A 457 -4.12 -22.71 2.85
CA VAL A 457 -3.26 -21.56 2.58
C VAL A 457 -1.87 -22.10 2.22
N PRO A 458 -1.42 -21.96 0.96
CA PRO A 458 -0.10 -22.41 0.56
C PRO A 458 0.99 -21.55 1.20
N CYS A 459 2.22 -22.07 1.23
CA CYS A 459 3.39 -21.27 1.57
C CYS A 459 3.41 -19.97 0.77
N ARG A 460 4.06 -18.95 1.36
CA ARG A 460 4.34 -17.63 0.77
C ARG A 460 3.19 -16.61 0.90
N GLN A 461 2.01 -17.07 1.32
CA GLN A 461 0.84 -16.23 1.56
C GLN A 461 0.66 -15.87 3.05
N LEU A 462 -0.01 -14.75 3.29
CA LEU A 462 -0.43 -14.30 4.61
C LEU A 462 -1.84 -14.80 4.90
N GLY A 463 -2.09 -15.26 6.12
CA GLY A 463 -3.39 -15.77 6.53
C GLY A 463 -3.66 -15.53 8.01
N ALA A 464 -4.94 -15.46 8.37
CA ALA A 464 -5.38 -15.63 9.74
C ALA A 464 -5.86 -17.05 9.98
N HIS A 465 -5.57 -17.52 11.18
CA HIS A 465 -5.77 -18.87 11.63
C HIS A 465 -6.60 -18.82 12.91
N GLY A 466 -7.70 -19.56 12.95
CA GLY A 466 -8.50 -19.74 14.15
C GLY A 466 -8.16 -21.06 14.78
N GLY A 467 -7.58 -21.03 15.99
CA GLY A 467 -7.62 -22.17 16.89
C GLY A 467 -8.88 -22.08 17.75
N HIS A 468 -9.51 -23.22 18.02
CA HIS A 468 -10.54 -23.33 19.07
C HIS A 468 -9.90 -23.65 20.42
#